data_AF-A0A9D0VYZ4-F1
#
_entry.id   AF-A0A9D0VYZ4-F1
#
_cell.length_a   1.000
_cell.length_b   1.000
_cell.length_c   1.000
_cell.angle_alpha   90.00
_cell.angle_beta   90.00
_cell.angle_gamma   90.00
#
_symmetry.space_group_name_H-M   'P 1'
#
loop_
_entity.id
_entity.type
_entity.pdbx_description
1 polymer ?
#
loop_
_entity_poly.entity_id
_entity_poly.type
_entity_poly.pdbx_seq_one_letter_code
_entity_poly.pdbx_strand_id
1 'polypeptide(L)' 'MEYATAFIVLACLFGFFMAWGVGANDVANAMGTSVGSRALTVRQAIVIAAIFEFAGAYLAGGQVTETIRKGMIDASLVA' A
#
# COMPACT_ATOMS: atom_id res chain seq x y z
N MET A 1 -20.68 14.82 -14.75
CA MET A 1 -20.19 13.47 -15.10
C MET A 1 -18.87 13.50 -15.87
N GLU A 2 -18.60 14.54 -16.66
CA GLU A 2 -17.38 14.65 -17.50
C GLU A 2 -16.06 14.59 -16.71
N TYR A 3 -15.95 15.31 -15.58
CA TYR A 3 -14.72 15.33 -14.77
C TYR A 3 -14.60 14.19 -13.75
N ALA A 4 -15.69 13.48 -13.44
CA ALA A 4 -15.68 12.43 -12.42
C ALA A 4 -14.76 11.27 -12.80
N THR A 5 -14.83 10.85 -14.06
CA THR A 5 -13.96 9.80 -14.62
C THR A 5 -12.50 10.24 -14.60
N ALA A 6 -12.21 11.50 -14.96
CA ALA A 6 -10.86 12.04 -14.94
C ALA A 6 -10.27 12.03 -13.52
N PHE A 7 -11.04 12.42 -12.51
CA PHE A 7 -10.60 12.38 -11.11
C PHE A 7 -10.39 10.97 -10.58
N ILE A 8 -11.24 10.00 -10.93
CA ILE A 8 -11.05 8.61 -10.55
C ILE A 8 -9.77 8.05 -11.18
N VAL A 9 -9.53 8.33 -12.47
CA VAL A 9 -8.31 7.89 -13.16
C VAL A 9 -7.07 8.48 -12.49
N LEU A 10 -7.06 9.78 -12.19
CA LEU A 10 -5.96 10.43 -11.47
C LEU A 10 -5.76 9.83 -10.07
N ALA A 11 -6.83 9.59 -9.31
CA ALA A 11 -6.76 8.98 -7.99
C ALA A 11 -6.14 7.57 -8.05
N CYS A 12 -6.52 6.75 -9.05
CA CYS A 12 -5.91 5.44 -9.26
C CYS A 12 -4.42 5.55 -9.61
N LEU A 13 -4.03 6.49 -10.47
CA LEU A 13 -2.63 6.69 -10.86
C LEU A 13 -1.76 7.10 -9.67
N PHE A 14 -2.17 8.11 -8.91
CA PHE A 14 -1.43 8.56 -7.73
C PHE A 14 -1.45 7.51 -6.61
N GLY A 15 -2.58 6.83 -6.40
CA GLY A 15 -2.70 5.74 -5.44
C GLY A 15 -1.76 4.58 -5.76
N PHE A 16 -1.65 4.21 -7.04
CA PHE A 16 -0.71 3.18 -7.49
C PHE A 16 0.75 3.61 -7.29
N PHE A 17 1.09 4.84 -7.66
CA PHE A 17 2.44 5.38 -7.45
C PHE A 17 2.84 5.39 -5.97
N MET A 18 1.92 5.80 -5.09
CA MET A 18 2.12 5.76 -3.64
C MET A 18 2.29 4.33 -3.13
N ALA A 19 1.42 3.40 -3.55
CA ALA A 19 1.50 2.00 -3.15
C ALA A 19 2.84 1.36 -3.52
N TRP A 20 3.38 1.70 -4.70
CA TRP A 20 4.72 1.25 -5.11
C TRP A 20 5.80 1.75 -4.14
N GLY A 21 5.81 3.05 -3.86
CA GLY A 21 6.83 3.67 -3.01
C GLY A 21 6.77 3.16 -1.56
N VAL A 22 5.57 3.03 -1.00
CA VAL A 22 5.37 2.50 0.35
C VAL A 22 5.79 1.04 0.41
N GLY A 23 5.34 0.20 -0.54
CA GLY A 23 5.71 -1.21 -0.58
C GLY A 23 7.22 -1.42 -0.64
N ALA A 24 7.95 -0.65 -1.46
CA ALA A 24 9.41 -0.74 -1.53
C ALA A 24 10.10 -0.40 -0.20
N ASN A 25 9.60 0.61 0.53
CA ASN A 25 10.13 0.98 1.85
C ASN A 25 9.84 -0.10 2.90
N ASP A 26 8.63 -0.66 2.89
CA ASP A 26 8.20 -1.67 3.85
C ASP A 26 8.97 -2.98 3.67
N VAL A 27 9.19 -3.42 2.43
CA VAL A 27 10.04 -4.60 2.15
C VAL A 27 11.46 -4.39 2.67
N ALA A 28 12.04 -3.20 2.49
CA ALA A 28 13.38 -2.90 2.99
C ALA A 28 13.44 -2.92 4.52
N ASN A 29 12.41 -2.40 5.19
CA ASN A 29 12.30 -2.40 6.64
C ASN A 29 12.11 -3.81 7.23
N ALA A 30 11.23 -4.61 6.62
CA ALA A 30 10.91 -5.96 7.10
C ALA A 30 12.00 -7.00 6.78
N MET A 31 12.61 -6.92 5.59
CA MET A 31 13.52 -7.95 5.08
C MET A 31 14.99 -7.53 5.08
N GLY A 32 15.31 -6.28 5.42
CA GLY A 32 16.68 -5.74 5.41
C GLY A 32 17.63 -6.49 6.33
N THR A 33 17.18 -6.91 7.52
CA THR A 33 17.99 -7.67 8.48
C THR A 33 18.20 -9.12 8.03
N SER A 34 17.17 -9.77 7.47
CA SER A 34 17.25 -11.15 6.96
C SER A 34 18.15 -11.26 5.73
N VAL A 35 18.11 -10.27 4.85
CA VAL A 35 19.02 -10.18 3.70
C VAL A 35 20.42 -9.77 4.15
N GLY A 36 20.54 -8.79 5.05
CA GLY A 36 21.82 -8.31 5.58
C GLY A 36 22.60 -9.35 6.37
N SER A 37 21.91 -10.23 7.09
CA SER A 37 22.50 -11.38 7.81
C SER A 37 22.82 -12.58 6.91
N ARG A 38 22.51 -12.51 5.61
CA ARG A 38 22.63 -13.61 4.64
C ARG A 38 21.75 -14.82 4.94
N ALA A 39 20.72 -14.68 5.79
CA ALA A 39 19.72 -15.72 6.00
C ALA A 39 18.84 -15.91 4.75
N LEU A 40 18.59 -14.84 4.00
CA LEU A 40 17.83 -14.85 2.76
C LEU A 40 18.57 -14.08 1.65
N THR A 41 18.37 -14.49 0.40
CA THR A 41 18.78 -13.70 -0.77
C THR A 41 17.76 -12.62 -1.08
N VAL A 42 18.17 -11.54 -1.76
CA VAL A 42 17.28 -10.44 -2.20
C VAL A 42 16.09 -10.98 -2.99
N ARG A 43 16.31 -11.95 -3.89
CA ARG A 43 15.23 -12.54 -4.69
C ARG A 43 14.20 -13.28 -3.83
N GLN A 44 14.65 -14.03 -2.83
CA GLN A 44 13.74 -14.73 -1.91
C GLN A 44 12.95 -13.73 -1.07
N ALA A 45 13.60 -12.70 -0.54
CA ALA A 45 12.95 -11.65 0.23
C ALA A 45 11.85 -10.95 -0.57
N ILE A 46 12.09 -10.63 -1.85
CA ILE A 46 11.09 -10.00 -2.73
C ILE A 46 9.87 -10.92 -2.93
N VAL A 47 10.08 -12.21 -3.18
CA VAL A 47 8.96 -13.16 -3.41
C VAL A 47 8.14 -13.34 -2.13
N ILE A 48 8.81 -13.49 -0.98
CA ILE A 48 8.15 -13.60 0.32
C ILE A 48 7.34 -12.33 0.59
N ALA A 49 7.97 -11.16 0.47
CA ALA A 49 7.31 -9.89 0.69
C ALA A 49 6.11 -9.70 -0.25
N ALA A 50 6.23 -10.03 -1.53
CA ALA A 50 5.11 -9.92 -2.47
C ALA A 50 3.88 -10.76 -2.05
N ILE A 51 4.09 -11.96 -1.52
CA ILE A 51 3.00 -12.82 -1.05
C ILE A 51 2.40 -12.28 0.26
N PHE A 52 3.24 -11.99 1.25
CA PHE A 52 2.77 -11.63 2.59
C PHE A 52 2.25 -10.20 2.68
N GLU A 53 2.85 -9.23 1.99
CA GLU A 53 2.34 -7.85 1.91
C GLU A 53 1.00 -7.82 1.16
N PHE A 54 0.88 -8.54 0.05
CA PHE A 54 -0.39 -8.64 -0.67
C PHE A 54 -1.47 -9.32 0.18
N ALA A 55 -1.12 -10.42 0.87
CA ALA A 55 -2.05 -11.09 1.77
C ALA A 55 -2.48 -10.18 2.93
N GLY A 56 -1.55 -9.43 3.52
CA GLY A 56 -1.85 -8.45 4.58
C GLY A 56 -2.78 -7.34 4.08
N ALA A 57 -2.48 -6.76 2.91
CA ALA A 57 -3.32 -5.75 2.29
C ALA A 57 -4.74 -6.26 1.99
N TYR A 58 -4.88 -7.49 1.49
CA TYR A 58 -6.19 -8.08 1.16
C TYR A 58 -6.99 -8.48 2.41
N LEU A 59 -6.35 -9.12 3.39
CA LEU A 59 -7.03 -9.68 4.56
C LEU A 59 -7.29 -8.65 5.66
N ALA A 60 -6.38 -7.69 5.86
CA ALA A 60 -6.43 -6.73 6.96
C ALA A 60 -6.53 -5.26 6.51
N GLY A 61 -6.35 -4.96 5.22
CA GLY A 61 -6.32 -3.57 4.73
C GLY A 61 -7.66 -2.82 4.81
N GLY A 62 -8.78 -3.55 4.86
CA GLY A 62 -10.12 -2.93 4.92
C GLY A 62 -10.35 -2.08 6.18
N GLN A 63 -9.97 -2.59 7.34
CA GLN A 63 -10.15 -1.90 8.64
C GLN A 63 -9.26 -0.65 8.74
N VAL A 64 -8.03 -0.72 8.21
CA VAL A 64 -7.10 0.42 8.18
C VAL A 64 -7.60 1.50 7.22
N THR A 65 -8.08 1.10 6.04
CA THR A 65 -8.63 2.03 5.05
C THR A 65 -9.85 2.78 5.59
N GLU A 66 -10.73 2.09 6.32
CA GLU A 66 -11.90 2.71 6.97
C GLU A 66 -11.48 3.77 8.00
N THR A 67 -10.45 3.49 8.78
CA THR A 67 -9.92 4.40 9.81
C THR A 67 -9.30 5.65 9.16
N ILE A 68 -8.48 5.47 8.12
CA ILE A 68 -7.87 6.58 7.39
C ILE A 68 -8.93 7.45 6.72
N ARG A 69 -9.93 6.87 6.06
CA ARG A 69 -11.02 7.62 5.41
C ARG A 69 -11.76 8.52 6.40
N LYS A 70 -12.12 8.00 7.58
CA LYS A 70 -12.83 8.75 8.62
C LYS A 70 -12.01 9.90 9.19
N GLY A 71 -10.68 9.75 9.26
CA GLY A 71 -9.77 10.78 9.77
C GLY A 71 -9.39 11.87 8.77
N MET A 72 -9.55 11.63 7.46
CA MET A 72 -9.11 12.57 6.41
C MET A 72 -10.22 13.51 5.91
N ILE A 73 -11.46 13.02 5.80
CA ILE A 73 -12.58 13.80 5.26
C ILE A 73 -13.74 13.70 6.23
N ASP A 74 -14.13 14.83 6.80
CA ASP A 74 -15.39 14.93 7.52
C ASP A 74 -16.54 14.88 6.51
N ALA A 75 -17.23 13.74 6.47
CA ALA A 75 -18.34 13.51 5.53
C ALA A 75 -19.50 14.50 5.72
N SER A 76 -19.54 15.22 6.85
CA SER A 76 -20.53 16.28 7.10
C SER A 76 -20.25 17.59 6.32
N LEU A 77 -19.00 17.84 5.92
CA LEU A 77 -18.60 19.04 5.17
C LEU A 77 -18.84 18.93 3.65
N VAL A 78 -19.18 17.74 3.16
CA VAL A 78 -19.34 17.44 1.72
C VAL A 78 -20.80 17.10 1.36
N ALA A 79 -21.70 17.10 2.35
CA ALA A 79 -23.13 16.81 2.20
C ALA A 79 -23.96 18.06 1.88
#